data_AF-A0A183AXY2-F1
#
_entry.id   AF-A0A183AXY2-F1
#
_cell.length_a   1.000
_cell.length_b   1.000
_cell.length_c   1.000
_cell.angle_alpha   90.00
_cell.angle_beta   90.00
_cell.angle_gamma   90.00
#
_symmetry.space_group_name_H-M   'P 1'
#
loop_
_entity.id
_entity.type
_entity.pdbx_description
1 polymer ?
#
loop_
_entity_poly.entity_id
_entity_poly.type
_entity_poly.pdbx_seq_one_letter_code
_entity_poly.pdbx_strand_id
1 'polypeptide(L)'
;MSTIGPDNQDLSDTVGDHESGDETIEIRNIFESSPDTPVFPITSLNTLNNCLNQSKWVVPVLPDTELEILIKATIAFAKQGKDEESKHCRRFCRYGLLSSFQKTFLDEALEGWACQILHYIYMNALLAVELCAIKARDDSISILDLESVLFNPDTK
;
A
#
# COMPACT_ATOMS: atom_id res chain seq x y z
N MET A 1 8.93 -50.25 -76.97
CA MET A 1 7.52 -50.68 -77.09
C MET A 1 7.02 -50.90 -75.66
N SER A 2 6.30 -49.93 -75.09
CA SER A 2 4.82 -49.95 -74.90
C SER A 2 4.43 -50.68 -73.60
N THR A 3 3.61 -50.21 -72.65
CA THR A 3 2.86 -48.97 -72.40
C THR A 3 2.14 -49.11 -71.02
N ILE A 4 1.66 -48.00 -70.43
CA ILE A 4 0.41 -47.87 -69.62
C ILE A 4 0.42 -48.25 -68.10
N GLY A 5 0.20 -47.24 -67.24
CA GLY A 5 -0.37 -47.36 -65.86
C GLY A 5 -1.90 -47.55 -65.90
N PRO A 6 -2.70 -47.47 -64.81
CA PRO A 6 -2.76 -46.30 -63.94
C PRO A 6 -3.11 -46.57 -62.46
N ASP A 7 -3.15 -45.47 -61.71
CA ASP A 7 -3.92 -45.15 -60.50
C ASP A 7 -4.89 -46.19 -59.91
N ASN A 8 -4.76 -46.40 -58.60
CA ASN A 8 -5.92 -46.46 -57.71
C ASN A 8 -5.54 -45.94 -56.32
N GLN A 9 -6.07 -44.76 -56.01
CA GLN A 9 -6.23 -44.22 -54.66
C GLN A 9 -7.28 -45.03 -53.91
N ASP A 10 -7.01 -45.37 -52.64
CA ASP A 10 -8.09 -45.46 -51.66
C ASP A 10 -7.60 -45.08 -50.25
N LEU A 11 -8.48 -44.37 -49.56
CA LEU A 11 -8.28 -43.61 -48.33
C LEU A 11 -8.41 -44.48 -47.06
N SER A 12 -7.68 -44.07 -46.01
CA SER A 12 -7.85 -44.29 -44.54
C SER A 12 -6.47 -44.58 -43.93
N ASP A 13 -5.96 -43.94 -42.89
CA ASP A 13 -6.59 -43.34 -41.72
C ASP A 13 -5.84 -42.09 -41.24
N THR A 14 -6.63 -41.22 -40.64
CA THR A 14 -6.29 -40.04 -39.87
C THR A 14 -5.40 -40.33 -38.65
N VAL A 15 -4.28 -39.61 -38.52
CA VAL A 15 -3.75 -39.19 -37.21
C VAL A 15 -3.36 -37.72 -37.36
N GLY A 16 -4.07 -36.87 -36.63
CA GLY A 16 -3.90 -35.42 -36.68
C GLY A 16 -2.63 -34.99 -35.96
N ASP A 17 -1.80 -34.22 -36.66
CA ASP A 17 -0.75 -33.43 -36.04
C ASP A 17 -1.39 -32.24 -35.33
N HIS A 18 -1.50 -32.33 -34.00
CA HIS A 18 -1.74 -31.16 -33.17
C HIS A 18 -0.47 -30.31 -33.24
N GLU A 19 -0.53 -29.23 -34.02
CA GLU A 19 0.40 -28.12 -33.90
C GLU A 19 0.40 -27.65 -32.44
N SER A 20 1.50 -27.89 -31.74
CA SER A 20 1.81 -27.28 -30.45
C SER A 20 2.05 -25.80 -30.68
N GLY A 21 0.95 -25.05 -30.85
CA GLY A 21 0.94 -23.60 -30.72
C GLY A 21 1.39 -23.26 -29.30
N ASP A 22 2.59 -22.69 -29.20
CA ASP A 22 3.04 -21.97 -28.02
C ASP A 22 2.18 -20.69 -27.90
N GLU A 23 0.92 -20.87 -27.50
CA GLU A 23 0.13 -19.79 -26.92
C GLU A 23 0.71 -19.55 -25.52
N THR A 24 1.82 -18.80 -25.48
CA THR A 24 2.19 -18.07 -24.28
C THR A 24 0.99 -17.20 -23.94
N ILE A 25 0.20 -17.68 -22.97
CA ILE A 25 -0.88 -16.94 -22.34
C ILE A 25 -0.22 -15.65 -21.85
N GLU A 26 -0.45 -14.55 -22.57
CA GLU A 26 -0.22 -13.21 -22.05
C GLU A 26 -1.08 -13.13 -20.78
N ILE A 27 -0.43 -13.34 -19.63
CA ILE A 27 -1.02 -13.05 -18.34
C ILE A 27 -1.20 -11.54 -18.32
N ARG A 28 -2.36 -11.14 -18.86
CA ARG A 28 -3.13 -9.96 -18.57
C ARG A 28 -2.52 -9.15 -17.45
N ASN A 29 -1.71 -8.15 -17.80
CA ASN A 29 -1.52 -6.96 -16.99
C ASN A 29 -2.82 -6.12 -17.05
N ILE A 30 -3.91 -6.73 -16.58
CA ILE A 30 -5.12 -6.04 -16.14
C ILE A 30 -4.88 -5.68 -14.67
N PHE A 31 -3.79 -4.96 -14.41
CA PHE A 31 -3.79 -4.06 -13.27
C PHE A 31 -4.41 -2.78 -13.80
N GLU A 32 -5.72 -2.73 -13.64
CA GLU A 32 -6.57 -1.55 -13.74
C GLU A 32 -5.80 -0.32 -13.26
N SER A 33 -5.30 0.47 -14.21
CA SER A 33 -5.08 1.89 -13.98
C SER A 33 -6.46 2.51 -13.83
N SER A 34 -6.98 2.50 -12.60
CA SER A 34 -8.01 3.47 -12.22
C SER A 34 -7.50 4.87 -12.60
N PRO A 35 -8.30 5.67 -13.33
CA PRO A 35 -7.88 6.96 -13.89
C PRO A 35 -7.75 8.08 -12.87
N ASP A 36 -8.07 7.87 -11.59
CA ASP A 36 -7.82 8.86 -10.55
C ASP A 36 -6.44 8.67 -9.95
N THR A 37 -5.50 9.49 -10.42
CA THR A 37 -4.25 9.69 -9.69
C THR A 37 -4.63 10.22 -8.30
N PRO A 38 -4.30 9.49 -7.22
CA PRO A 38 -4.72 9.88 -5.89
C PRO A 38 -4.13 11.26 -5.58
N VAL A 39 -4.95 12.15 -5.00
CA VAL A 39 -4.52 13.49 -4.60
C VAL A 39 -4.15 13.44 -3.12
N PHE A 40 -2.95 13.89 -2.77
CA PHE A 40 -2.52 13.89 -1.38
C PHE A 40 -3.26 14.99 -0.59
N PRO A 41 -3.82 14.71 0.60
CA PRO A 41 -4.65 15.65 1.34
C PRO A 41 -3.80 16.70 2.09
N ILE A 42 -3.37 17.74 1.37
CA ILE A 42 -2.46 18.78 1.88
C ILE A 42 -3.06 19.57 3.05
N THR A 43 -4.37 19.83 3.02
CA THR A 43 -5.07 20.54 4.11
C THR A 43 -4.95 19.75 5.42
N SER A 44 -5.25 18.45 5.39
CA SER A 44 -5.12 17.57 6.55
C SER A 44 -3.66 17.48 7.03
N LEU A 45 -2.70 17.44 6.10
CA LEU A 45 -1.27 17.46 6.44
C LEU A 45 -0.89 18.72 7.22
N ASN A 46 -1.35 19.88 6.77
CA ASN A 46 -1.06 21.15 7.43
C ASN A 46 -1.72 21.23 8.82
N THR A 47 -2.97 20.79 8.93
CA THR A 47 -3.68 20.74 10.22
C THR A 47 -2.97 19.81 11.21
N LEU A 48 -2.59 18.60 10.78
CA LEU A 48 -1.83 17.67 11.62
C LEU A 48 -0.51 18.30 12.09
N ASN A 49 0.25 18.90 11.18
CA ASN A 49 1.51 19.54 11.53
C ASN A 49 1.33 20.67 12.54
N ASN A 50 0.25 21.46 12.43
CA ASN A 50 -0.05 22.50 13.40
C ASN A 50 -0.33 21.90 14.78
N CYS A 51 -1.14 20.84 14.85
CA CYS A 51 -1.43 20.10 16.07
C CYS A 51 -0.16 19.51 16.72
N LEU A 52 0.74 18.96 15.92
CA LEU A 52 2.00 18.38 16.40
C LEU A 52 3.00 19.44 16.90
N ASN A 53 2.97 20.67 16.39
CA ASN A 53 3.94 21.72 16.74
C ASN A 53 3.51 22.60 17.92
N GLN A 54 2.34 22.35 18.52
CA GLN A 54 1.88 23.07 19.72
C GLN A 54 2.62 22.64 20.99
N SER A 55 2.75 23.56 21.96
CA SER A 55 3.35 23.28 23.28
C SER A 55 2.52 22.28 24.08
N LYS A 56 1.19 22.36 23.97
CA LYS A 56 0.24 21.31 24.35
C LYS A 56 -0.28 20.70 23.05
N TRP A 57 0.37 19.63 22.62
CA TRP A 57 0.02 18.95 21.38
C TRP A 57 -1.27 18.14 21.58
N VAL A 58 -2.02 17.94 20.49
CA VAL A 58 -3.18 17.05 20.46
C VAL A 58 -3.10 16.29 19.14
N VAL A 59 -2.82 14.99 19.17
CA VAL A 59 -2.85 14.19 17.94
C VAL A 59 -4.31 13.90 17.57
N PRO A 60 -4.78 14.27 16.36
CA PRO A 60 -6.14 13.96 15.93
C PRO A 60 -6.23 12.46 15.59
N VAL A 61 -6.57 11.66 16.60
CA VAL A 61 -6.68 10.19 16.50
C VAL A 61 -8.10 9.69 16.27
N LEU A 62 -9.08 10.60 16.28
CA LEU A 62 -10.49 10.24 16.07
C LEU A 62 -10.73 9.74 14.63
N PRO A 63 -11.80 9.00 14.38
CA PRO A 63 -12.14 8.54 13.03
C PRO A 63 -12.30 9.69 12.05
N ASP A 64 -11.88 9.46 10.81
CA ASP A 64 -11.99 10.41 9.69
C ASP A 64 -11.31 11.77 9.96
N THR A 65 -10.34 11.79 10.86
CA THR A 65 -9.50 12.97 11.12
C THR A 65 -8.14 12.86 10.44
N GLU A 66 -7.30 13.88 10.62
CA GLU A 66 -6.11 14.10 9.80
C GLU A 66 -5.16 12.92 9.80
N LEU A 67 -4.90 12.29 10.95
CA LEU A 67 -3.97 11.17 11.03
C LEU A 67 -4.45 10.00 10.16
N GLU A 68 -5.69 9.56 10.34
CA GLU A 68 -6.28 8.45 9.60
C GLU A 68 -6.31 8.75 8.08
N ILE A 69 -6.78 9.95 7.73
CA ILE A 69 -6.86 10.42 6.34
C ILE A 69 -5.47 10.36 5.67
N LEU A 70 -4.44 10.85 6.36
CA LEU A 70 -3.08 10.89 5.81
C LEU A 70 -2.47 9.50 5.69
N ILE A 71 -2.70 8.60 6.65
CA ILE A 71 -2.21 7.21 6.55
C ILE A 71 -2.89 6.50 5.37
N LYS A 72 -4.23 6.59 5.25
CA LYS A 72 -4.97 5.99 4.11
C LYS A 72 -4.50 6.53 2.77
N ALA A 73 -4.31 7.84 2.66
CA ALA A 73 -3.77 8.46 1.44
C ALA A 73 -2.36 7.95 1.13
N THR A 74 -1.50 7.85 2.14
CA THR A 74 -0.14 7.32 1.99
C THR A 74 -0.13 5.88 1.52
N ILE A 75 -0.99 5.02 2.09
CA ILE A 75 -1.20 3.64 1.64
C ILE A 75 -1.63 3.60 0.17
N ALA A 76 -2.58 4.43 -0.23
CA ALA A 76 -3.04 4.49 -1.62
C ALA A 76 -1.93 4.90 -2.59
N PHE A 77 -1.09 5.87 -2.19
CA PHE A 77 0.08 6.28 -2.97
C PHE A 77 1.14 5.17 -3.03
N ALA A 78 1.45 4.53 -1.91
CA ALA A 78 2.45 3.46 -1.82
C ALA A 78 2.06 2.23 -2.66
N LYS A 79 0.77 1.84 -2.64
CA LYS A 79 0.24 0.76 -3.50
C LYS A 79 0.40 1.06 -5.00
N GLN A 80 0.47 2.34 -5.38
CA GLN A 80 0.71 2.78 -6.76
C GLN A 80 2.17 3.11 -7.06
N GLY A 81 3.08 3.01 -6.08
CA GLY A 81 4.49 3.41 -6.21
C GLY A 81 4.70 4.91 -6.41
N LYS A 82 3.72 5.76 -6.04
CA LYS A 82 3.73 7.22 -6.29
C LYS A 82 4.04 8.05 -5.03
N ASP A 83 4.16 7.40 -3.88
CA ASP A 83 4.46 8.07 -2.61
C ASP A 83 5.80 8.79 -2.64
N GLU A 84 6.80 8.21 -3.31
CA GLU A 84 8.11 8.84 -3.52
C GLU A 84 8.09 10.00 -4.53
N GLU A 85 7.06 10.15 -5.34
CA GLU A 85 6.91 11.31 -6.24
C GLU A 85 6.30 12.51 -5.50
N SER A 86 5.36 12.25 -4.60
CA SER A 86 4.66 13.28 -3.82
C SER A 86 5.52 13.82 -2.68
N LYS A 87 5.97 15.08 -2.82
CA LYS A 87 6.72 15.78 -1.76
C LYS A 87 5.98 15.82 -0.41
N HIS A 88 4.65 15.87 -0.45
CA HIS A 88 3.81 15.92 0.73
C HIS A 88 3.69 14.55 1.39
N CYS A 89 3.57 13.48 0.60
CA CYS A 89 3.56 12.10 1.08
C CYS A 89 4.88 11.76 1.76
N ARG A 90 6.02 12.04 1.10
CA ARG A 90 7.36 11.85 1.70
C ARG A 90 7.54 12.63 3.00
N ARG A 91 7.08 13.89 3.03
CA ARG A 91 7.15 14.73 4.23
C ARG A 91 6.30 14.15 5.37
N PHE A 92 5.12 13.63 5.07
CA PHE A 92 4.30 12.95 6.07
C PHE A 92 4.99 11.70 6.60
N CYS A 93 5.43 10.78 5.73
CA CYS A 93 6.12 9.55 6.13
C CYS A 93 7.34 9.83 7.02
N ARG A 94 8.16 10.82 6.63
CA ARG A 94 9.43 11.11 7.30
C ARG A 94 9.29 11.83 8.64
N TYR A 95 8.23 12.61 8.84
CA TYR A 95 8.11 13.48 10.01
C TYR A 95 6.76 13.42 10.70
N GLY A 96 5.68 13.48 9.93
CA GLY A 96 4.32 13.49 10.50
C GLY A 96 3.95 12.15 11.12
N LEU A 97 4.18 11.06 10.39
CA LEU A 97 3.73 9.72 10.76
C LEU A 97 4.38 9.21 12.06
N LEU A 98 5.71 9.15 12.09
CA LEU A 98 6.46 8.73 13.28
C LEU A 98 6.16 9.64 14.47
N SER A 99 6.17 10.95 14.27
CA SER A 99 5.91 11.89 15.37
C SER A 99 4.50 11.76 15.94
N SER A 100 3.49 11.44 15.11
CA SER A 100 2.13 11.18 15.60
C SER A 100 2.11 9.99 16.55
N PHE A 101 2.68 8.85 16.15
CA PHE A 101 2.71 7.66 17.01
C PHE A 101 3.57 7.85 18.25
N GLN A 102 4.76 8.43 18.13
CA GLN A 102 5.61 8.71 19.29
C GLN A 102 4.90 9.60 20.31
N LYS A 103 4.25 10.67 19.86
CA LYS A 103 3.52 11.55 20.79
C LYS A 103 2.34 10.83 21.44
N THR A 104 1.54 10.09 20.65
CA THR A 104 0.39 9.37 21.17
C THR A 104 0.80 8.27 22.17
N PHE A 105 1.79 7.46 21.83
CA PHE A 105 2.19 6.30 22.64
C PHE A 105 3.02 6.67 23.87
N LEU A 106 3.75 7.77 23.81
CA LEU A 106 4.54 8.29 24.93
C LEU A 106 3.77 9.34 25.74
N ASP A 107 2.46 9.53 25.47
CA ASP A 107 1.64 10.41 26.28
C ASP A 107 1.48 9.84 27.69
N GLU A 108 1.94 10.59 28.69
CA GLU A 108 1.73 10.22 30.09
C GLU A 108 0.24 10.12 30.43
N ALA A 109 -0.63 10.82 29.70
CA ALA A 109 -2.07 10.79 29.89
C ALA A 109 -2.76 9.58 29.22
N LEU A 110 -2.05 8.73 28.47
CA LEU A 110 -2.64 7.63 27.69
C LEU A 110 -3.49 6.68 28.56
N GLU A 111 -3.03 6.38 29.77
CA GLU A 111 -3.75 5.53 30.74
C GLU A 111 -5.08 6.14 31.21
N GLY A 112 -5.24 7.46 31.09
CA GLY A 112 -6.45 8.20 31.44
C GLY A 112 -7.43 8.38 30.28
N TRP A 113 -7.10 7.92 29.07
CA TRP A 113 -7.97 8.10 27.91
C TRP A 113 -9.11 7.08 27.92
N ALA A 114 -10.27 7.50 27.40
CA ALA A 114 -11.41 6.60 27.29
C ALA A 114 -11.09 5.43 26.36
N CYS A 115 -11.58 4.22 26.67
CA CYS A 115 -11.34 3.01 25.86
C CYS A 115 -11.69 3.20 24.38
N GLN A 116 -12.69 4.04 24.08
CA GLN A 116 -13.07 4.37 22.71
C GLN A 116 -11.95 5.11 21.96
N ILE A 117 -11.20 5.99 22.63
CA ILE A 117 -10.05 6.68 22.02
C ILE A 117 -8.90 5.69 21.80
N LEU A 118 -8.63 4.80 22.77
CA LEU A 118 -7.64 3.73 22.61
C LEU A 118 -7.96 2.83 21.42
N HIS A 119 -9.24 2.53 21.19
CA HIS A 119 -9.69 1.80 20.01
C HIS A 119 -9.32 2.54 18.71
N TYR A 120 -9.53 3.86 18.63
CA TYR A 120 -9.17 4.61 17.43
C TYR A 120 -7.67 4.71 17.19
N ILE A 121 -6.88 4.83 18.27
CA ILE A 121 -5.41 4.73 18.20
C ILE A 121 -5.01 3.38 17.62
N TYR A 122 -5.59 2.29 18.13
CA TYR A 122 -5.33 0.94 17.63
C TYR A 122 -5.69 0.79 16.14
N MET A 123 -6.84 1.32 15.70
CA MET A 123 -7.22 1.30 14.29
C MET A 123 -6.22 2.04 13.39
N ASN A 124 -5.72 3.20 13.85
CA ASN A 124 -4.65 3.92 13.14
C ASN A 124 -3.34 3.13 13.12
N ALA A 125 -2.99 2.44 14.21
CA ALA A 125 -1.81 1.58 14.27
C ALA A 125 -1.90 0.42 13.26
N LEU A 126 -3.07 -0.20 13.09
CA LEU A 126 -3.27 -1.24 12.07
C LEU A 126 -3.04 -0.72 10.65
N LEU A 127 -3.51 0.50 10.33
CA LEU A 127 -3.22 1.13 9.04
C LEU A 127 -1.71 1.39 8.88
N ALA A 128 -1.03 1.83 9.93
CA ALA A 128 0.41 2.04 9.89
C ALA A 128 1.19 0.73 9.69
N VAL A 129 0.75 -0.37 10.29
CA VAL A 129 1.29 -1.72 10.06
C VAL A 129 1.06 -2.15 8.61
N GLU A 130 -0.11 -1.89 8.02
CA GLU A 130 -0.36 -2.14 6.60
C GLU A 130 0.63 -1.37 5.72
N LEU A 131 0.88 -0.09 6.02
CA LEU A 131 1.86 0.71 5.30
C LEU A 131 3.28 0.14 5.42
N CYS A 132 3.69 -0.30 6.61
CA CYS A 132 4.99 -0.96 6.83
C CYS A 132 5.11 -2.20 5.95
N ALA A 133 4.08 -3.05 5.92
CA ALA A 133 4.06 -4.25 5.08
C ALA A 133 4.19 -3.93 3.58
N ILE A 134 3.52 -2.87 3.09
CA ILE A 134 3.61 -2.42 1.70
C ILE A 134 5.03 -1.94 1.38
N LYS A 135 5.63 -1.15 2.26
CA LYS A 135 6.96 -0.53 2.06
C LYS A 135 8.13 -1.37 2.59
N ALA A 136 7.90 -2.62 2.98
CA ALA A 136 8.91 -3.48 3.60
C ALA A 136 10.16 -3.72 2.72
N ARG A 137 10.05 -3.50 1.41
CA ARG A 137 11.16 -3.67 0.44
C ARG A 137 11.89 -2.38 0.09
N ASP A 138 11.39 -1.23 0.53
CA ASP A 138 11.84 0.08 0.04
C ASP A 138 13.06 0.63 0.79
N ASP A 139 13.63 -0.13 1.73
CA ASP A 139 14.75 0.27 2.61
C ASP A 139 14.58 1.68 3.22
N SER A 140 13.33 2.07 3.51
CA SER A 140 13.00 3.39 4.02
C SER A 140 13.26 3.48 5.52
N ILE A 141 14.29 4.25 5.91
CA ILE A 141 14.62 4.52 7.33
C ILE A 141 13.40 5.01 8.10
N SER A 142 12.56 5.87 7.50
CA SER A 142 11.37 6.40 8.17
C SER A 142 10.33 5.33 8.48
N ILE A 143 10.24 4.27 7.67
CA ILE A 143 9.37 3.13 7.93
C ILE A 143 9.98 2.23 9.00
N LEU A 144 11.29 1.98 8.95
CA LEU A 144 11.98 1.22 10.01
C LEU A 144 11.88 1.89 11.38
N ASP A 145 12.02 3.22 11.46
CA ASP A 145 11.82 3.98 12.69
C ASP A 145 10.38 3.85 13.20
N LEU A 146 9.39 3.84 12.30
CA LEU A 146 7.98 3.64 12.65
C LEU A 146 7.73 2.23 13.20
N GLU A 147 8.28 1.20 12.57
CA GLU A 147 8.19 -0.19 13.05
C GLU A 147 8.75 -0.32 14.47
N SER A 148 9.86 0.36 14.77
CA SER A 148 10.46 0.36 16.11
C SER A 148 9.52 0.89 17.20
N VAL A 149 8.59 1.79 16.85
CA VAL A 149 7.60 2.33 17.78
C VAL A 149 6.36 1.44 17.84
N LEU A 150 5.87 0.97 16.69
CA LEU A 150 4.65 0.16 16.60
C LEU A 150 4.81 -1.24 17.20
N PHE A 151 5.98 -1.85 17.07
CA PHE A 151 6.25 -3.21 17.53
C PHE A 151 7.06 -3.30 18.82
N ASN A 152 7.31 -2.17 19.48
CA ASN A 152 7.97 -2.18 20.78
C ASN A 152 7.00 -2.69 21.85
N PRO A 153 7.27 -3.87 22.46
CA PRO A 153 6.42 -4.44 23.50
C PRO A 153 6.43 -3.64 24.82
N ASP A 154 7.43 -2.77 24.99
CA ASP A 154 7.56 -1.90 26.18
C ASP A 154 6.82 -0.58 26.01
N THR A 155 6.27 -0.32 24.82
CA THR A 155 5.37 0.81 24.62
C THR A 155 4.08 0.55 25.40
N LYS A 156 3.65 1.55 26.18
CA LYS A 156 2.51 1.46 27.09
C LYS A 156 1.18 1.17 26.39
#